data_AF-A0A967VXQ5-F1
#
_entry.id   AF-A0A967VXQ5-F1
#
_cell.length_a   1.000
_cell.length_b   1.000
_cell.length_c   1.000
_cell.angle_alpha   90.00
_cell.angle_beta   90.00
_cell.angle_gamma   90.00
#
_symmetry.space_group_name_H-M   'P 1'
#
loop_
_entity.id
_entity.type
_entity.pdbx_description
1 polymer ?
#
loop_
_entity_poly.entity_id
_entity_poly.type
_entity_poly.pdbx_seq_one_letter_code
_entity_poly.pdbx_strand_id
1 'polypeptide(L)'
;MFVEQKKPKDFDCGYNLDRMIDSLPRIEDEEERVEYAERAVGLIKQSHPNWVDEDGESKAAWDHFFELADYDPTEYGIYNPFDSE
;
A
#
# COMPACT_ATOMS: atom_id res chain seq x y z
N MET A 1 -12.74 6.69 35.09
CA MET A 1 -13.49 7.16 33.91
C MET A 1 -12.61 6.90 32.71
N PHE A 2 -12.85 5.81 31.99
CA PHE A 2 -12.14 5.55 30.74
C PHE A 2 -12.73 6.51 29.71
N VAL A 3 -11.90 7.41 29.19
CA VAL A 3 -12.32 8.23 28.04
C VAL A 3 -12.40 7.26 26.87
N GLU A 4 -13.61 6.99 26.39
CA GLU A 4 -13.84 6.23 25.17
C GLU A 4 -13.16 7.01 24.04
N GLN A 5 -11.97 6.58 23.63
CA GLN A 5 -11.23 7.15 22.52
C GLN A 5 -12.04 6.89 21.24
N LYS A 6 -12.88 7.84 20.85
CA LYS A 6 -13.55 7.79 19.53
C LYS A 6 -12.46 7.85 18.47
N LYS A 7 -12.34 6.75 17.71
CA LYS A 7 -11.45 6.69 16.54
C LYS A 7 -11.65 7.94 15.67
N PRO A 8 -10.57 8.57 15.17
CA PRO A 8 -10.66 9.73 14.28
C PRO A 8 -11.59 9.44 13.09
N LYS A 9 -12.26 10.46 12.57
CA LYS A 9 -13.27 10.32 11.51
C LYS A 9 -12.68 9.79 10.18
N ASP A 10 -11.36 9.95 9.99
CA ASP A 10 -10.59 9.46 8.85
C ASP A 10 -9.87 8.12 9.10
N PHE A 11 -10.13 7.48 10.26
CA PHE A 11 -9.53 6.18 10.60
C PHE A 11 -9.81 5.13 9.51
N ASP A 12 -11.01 5.16 8.91
CA ASP A 12 -11.44 4.14 7.95
C ASP A 12 -10.70 4.18 6.60
N CYS A 13 -10.16 5.35 6.19
CA CYS A 13 -9.42 5.46 4.93
C CYS A 13 -8.06 4.76 5.00
N GLY A 14 -7.28 5.03 6.07
CA GLY A 14 -6.03 4.31 6.32
C GLY A 14 -6.28 2.82 6.62
N TYR A 15 -7.27 2.53 7.46
CA TYR A 15 -7.60 1.16 7.88
C TYR A 15 -8.00 0.23 6.73
N ASN A 16 -8.60 0.75 5.65
CA ASN A 16 -8.91 -0.05 4.47
C ASN A 16 -7.68 -0.32 3.60
N LEU A 17 -6.73 0.63 3.52
CA LEU A 17 -5.46 0.41 2.83
C LEU A 17 -4.62 -0.64 3.59
N ASP A 18 -4.48 -0.50 4.92
CA ASP A 18 -3.75 -1.47 5.75
C ASP A 18 -4.32 -2.88 5.55
N ARG A 19 -5.65 -3.03 5.63
CA ARG A 19 -6.30 -4.35 5.41
C ARG A 19 -6.15 -4.88 3.99
N MET A 20 -6.00 -4.01 3.00
CA MET A 20 -5.75 -4.41 1.62
C MET A 20 -4.32 -4.96 1.47
N ILE A 21 -3.32 -4.27 2.05
CA ILE A 21 -1.92 -4.70 2.06
C ILE A 21 -1.76 -6.03 2.83
N ASP A 22 -2.38 -6.14 4.01
CA ASP A 22 -2.41 -7.38 4.83
C ASP A 22 -3.01 -8.60 4.12
N SER A 23 -3.84 -8.37 3.10
CA SER A 23 -4.55 -9.45 2.40
C SER A 23 -3.75 -10.07 1.26
N LEU A 24 -2.72 -9.38 0.75
CA LEU A 24 -1.95 -9.81 -0.44
C LEU A 24 -1.33 -11.20 -0.27
N PRO A 25 -0.75 -11.61 0.89
CA PRO A 25 -0.21 -12.95 1.08
C PRO A 25 -1.22 -14.10 0.90
N ARG A 26 -2.53 -13.79 0.94
CA ARG A 26 -3.62 -14.77 0.83
C ARG A 26 -4.10 -14.97 -0.61
N ILE A 27 -3.67 -14.12 -1.54
CA ILE A 27 -4.02 -14.22 -2.95
C ILE A 27 -3.13 -15.30 -3.55
N GLU A 28 -3.71 -16.40 -4.05
CA GLU A 28 -2.93 -17.55 -4.54
C GLU A 28 -2.24 -17.26 -5.88
N ASP A 29 -2.94 -16.56 -6.78
CA ASP A 29 -2.43 -16.18 -8.10
C ASP A 29 -1.48 -14.97 -7.99
N GLU A 30 -0.29 -15.11 -8.57
CA GLU A 30 0.75 -14.08 -8.49
C GLU A 30 0.38 -12.83 -9.29
N GLU A 31 -0.22 -13.00 -10.48
CA GLU A 31 -0.63 -11.89 -11.34
C GLU A 31 -1.73 -11.06 -10.65
N GLU A 32 -2.74 -11.74 -10.10
CA GLU A 32 -3.81 -11.10 -9.31
C GLU A 32 -3.23 -10.36 -8.10
N ARG A 33 -2.24 -10.94 -7.42
CA ARG A 33 -1.60 -10.34 -6.24
C ARG A 33 -0.83 -9.08 -6.58
N VAL A 34 -0.07 -9.10 -7.67
CA VAL A 34 0.67 -7.93 -8.17
C VAL A 34 -0.32 -6.83 -8.57
N GLU A 35 -1.38 -7.16 -9.32
CA GLU A 35 -2.42 -6.20 -9.73
C GLU A 35 -3.13 -5.57 -8.51
N TYR A 36 -3.28 -6.33 -7.42
CA TYR A 36 -3.83 -5.82 -6.16
C TYR A 36 -2.84 -4.92 -5.42
N ALA A 37 -1.55 -5.25 -5.41
CA ALA A 37 -0.50 -4.40 -4.85
C ALA A 37 -0.39 -3.06 -5.60
N GLU A 38 -0.43 -3.08 -6.93
CA GLU A 38 -0.44 -1.86 -7.75
C GLU A 38 -1.65 -0.96 -7.44
N ARG A 39 -2.82 -1.55 -7.19
CA ARG A 39 -3.99 -0.78 -6.73
C ARG A 39 -3.77 -0.13 -5.36
N ALA A 40 -3.12 -0.82 -4.42
CA ALA A 40 -2.79 -0.24 -3.11
C ALA A 40 -1.87 0.97 -3.26
N VAL A 41 -0.82 0.84 -4.08
CA VAL A 41 0.08 1.95 -4.44
C VAL A 41 -0.69 3.08 -5.13
N GLY A 42 -1.64 2.76 -6.02
CA GLY A 42 -2.54 3.72 -6.63
C GLY A 42 -3.36 4.55 -5.63
N LEU A 43 -3.78 3.96 -4.51
CA LEU A 43 -4.46 4.68 -3.42
C LEU A 43 -3.50 5.59 -2.64
N ILE A 44 -2.27 5.14 -2.43
CA ILE A 44 -1.21 5.96 -1.81
C ILE A 44 -0.91 7.19 -2.66
N LYS A 45 -0.77 7.01 -3.99
CA LYS A 45 -0.58 8.09 -4.98
C LYS A 45 -1.70 9.12 -4.94
N GLN A 46 -2.96 8.67 -4.86
CA GLN A 46 -4.11 9.57 -4.76
C GLN A 46 -4.13 10.38 -3.45
N SER A 47 -3.64 9.79 -2.37
CA SER A 47 -3.54 10.46 -1.06
C SER A 47 -2.36 11.45 -1.01
N HIS A 48 -1.30 11.20 -1.79
CA HIS A 48 -0.08 11.99 -1.84
C HIS A 48 0.24 12.43 -3.27
N PRO A 49 -0.58 13.31 -3.90
CA PRO A 49 -0.39 13.69 -5.30
C PRO A 49 0.96 14.38 -5.57
N ASN A 50 1.57 14.99 -4.55
CA ASN A 50 2.89 15.63 -4.67
C ASN A 50 4.06 14.63 -4.79
N TRP A 51 3.82 13.34 -4.57
CA TRP A 51 4.82 12.27 -4.74
C TRP A 51 4.79 11.68 -6.15
N VAL A 52 3.81 12.07 -6.97
CA VAL A 52 3.58 11.54 -8.31
C VAL A 52 4.26 12.45 -9.34
N ASP A 53 5.00 11.85 -10.26
CA ASP A 53 5.66 12.56 -11.36
C ASP A 53 4.70 12.85 -12.55
N GLU A 54 5.24 13.44 -13.61
CA GLU A 54 4.48 13.81 -14.81
C GLU A 54 3.96 12.60 -15.60
N ASP A 55 4.64 11.46 -15.50
CA ASP A 55 4.25 10.18 -16.12
C ASP A 55 3.22 9.43 -15.26
N GLY A 56 2.88 9.98 -14.10
CA GLY A 56 1.94 9.40 -13.17
C GLY A 56 2.58 8.36 -12.27
N GLU A 57 3.90 8.22 -12.24
CA GLU A 57 4.65 7.23 -11.48
C GLU A 57 5.15 7.80 -10.13
N SER A 58 5.51 6.94 -9.18
CA SER A 58 5.94 7.40 -7.85
C SER A 58 6.78 6.38 -7.09
N LYS A 59 8.09 6.60 -7.02
CA LYS A 59 8.98 5.82 -6.14
C LYS A 59 8.56 5.93 -4.67
N ALA A 60 8.26 7.13 -4.20
CA ALA A 60 7.89 7.34 -2.80
C ALA A 60 6.59 6.61 -2.40
N ALA A 61 5.62 6.46 -3.32
CA ALA A 61 4.43 5.67 -3.04
C ALA A 61 4.73 4.17 -2.94
N TRP A 62 5.62 3.65 -3.78
CA TRP A 62 6.10 2.27 -3.67
C TRP A 62 6.89 2.05 -2.39
N ASP A 63 7.87 2.90 -2.09
CA ASP A 63 8.66 2.82 -0.86
C ASP A 63 7.72 2.81 0.37
N HIS A 64 6.71 3.69 0.39
CA HIS A 64 5.74 3.74 1.47
C HIS A 64 4.86 2.49 1.58
N PHE A 65 4.48 1.87 0.45
CA PHE A 65 3.78 0.58 0.45
C PHE A 65 4.64 -0.51 1.12
N PHE A 66 5.93 -0.57 0.82
CA PHE A 66 6.85 -1.52 1.45
C PHE A 66 7.06 -1.23 2.95
N GLU A 67 7.03 0.04 3.37
CA GLU A 67 7.07 0.41 4.80
C GLU A 67 5.79 0.03 5.56
N LEU A 68 4.63 0.04 4.90
CA LEU A 68 3.34 -0.31 5.50
C LEU A 68 3.12 -1.83 5.62
N ALA A 69 3.78 -2.63 4.79
CA ALA A 69 3.65 -4.08 4.83
C ALA A 69 4.35 -4.67 6.07
N ASP A 70 3.58 -5.40 6.91
CA ASP A 70 4.11 -6.15 8.07
C ASP A 70 4.86 -7.45 7.67
N TYR A 71 5.06 -7.68 6.38
CA TYR A 71 5.76 -8.82 5.78
C TYR A 71 6.63 -8.33 4.62
N ASP A 72 7.56 -9.16 4.15
CA ASP A 72 8.37 -8.83 2.97
C ASP A 72 7.58 -9.09 1.68
N PRO A 73 7.14 -8.05 0.93
CA PRO A 73 6.36 -8.26 -0.29
C PRO A 73 7.13 -9.00 -1.39
N THR A 74 8.47 -8.98 -1.36
CA THR A 74 9.29 -9.66 -2.36
C THR A 74 9.18 -11.18 -2.27
N GLU A 75 8.94 -11.73 -1.07
CA GLU A 75 8.65 -13.16 -0.88
C GLU A 75 7.34 -13.59 -1.56
N TYR A 76 6.48 -12.61 -1.90
CA TYR A 76 5.20 -12.81 -2.56
C TYR A 76 5.20 -12.39 -4.03
N GLY A 77 6.36 -12.16 -4.64
CA GLY A 77 6.47 -11.77 -6.06
C GLY A 77 6.12 -10.30 -6.33
N ILE A 78 5.97 -9.48 -5.28
CA ILE A 78 5.74 -8.04 -5.42
C ILE A 78 7.07 -7.33 -5.31
N TYR A 79 7.49 -6.67 -6.38
CA TYR A 79 8.76 -5.96 -6.45
C TYR A 79 8.53 -4.45 -6.64
N ASN A 80 9.40 -3.64 -6.04
CA ASN A 80 9.42 -2.21 -6.30
C ASN A 80 10.05 -1.96 -7.69
N PRO A 81 9.32 -1.41 -8.67
CA PRO A 81 9.85 -1.19 -10.01
C PRO A 81 11.00 -0.16 -10.05
N PHE A 82 11.18 0.62 -8.99
CA PHE A 82 12.25 1.62 -8.87
C PHE A 82 13.50 1.10 -8.16
N ASP A 83 13.40 -0.01 -7.42
CA ASP A 83 14.56 -0.70 -6.86
C ASP A 83 15.12 -1.65 -7.93
N SER A 84 15.71 -1.06 -8.96
CA SER A 84 16.68 -1.77 -9.79
C SER A 84 18.02 -1.76 -9.05
N GLU A 85 18.66 -2.93 -8.92
CA GLU A 85 20.00 -3.14 -8.33
C GLU A 85 21.02 -2.02 -8.57
#